data_AF-A0A1E8YPU8-F1
#
_entry.id   AF-A0A1E8YPU8-F1
#
_cell.length_a   1.000
_cell.length_b   1.000
_cell.length_c   1.000
_cell.angle_alpha   90.00
_cell.angle_beta   90.00
_cell.angle_gamma   90.00
#
_symmetry.space_group_name_H-M   'P 1'
#
loop_
_entity.id
_entity.type
_entity.pdbx_description
1 polymer ?
#
loop_
_entity_poly.entity_id
_entity_poly.type
_entity_poly.pdbx_seq_one_letter_code
_entity_poly.pdbx_strand_id
1 'polypeptide(L)'
;MKTLEEIKQEFQNIITKHDKDLEETSKLFDSISEKIELLNNQLITAEEDNDYEEYDKVKKELWTAENTLELVNKKINTLQNKPLISKEEFKQYSDMIKRLDGEKQKELLSKVRLILEDIDIVKKESYESLEEAKKLMATLTKNLCYMQVDDADHPYNRTESGALNLEYSRYNPRNVVGVVLEKHENSIKEFINNFNK
;
A
#
# COMPACT_ATOMS: atom_id res chain seq x y z
N MET A 1 -12.52 -0.31 17.69
CA MET A 1 -12.33 0.59 16.53
C MET A 1 -12.25 -0.30 15.31
N LYS A 2 -12.97 0.01 14.22
CA LYS A 2 -12.91 -0.82 13.00
C LYS A 2 -11.49 -0.84 12.44
N THR A 3 -11.08 -1.97 11.88
CA THR A 3 -9.83 -2.23 11.18
C THR A 3 -9.99 -1.99 9.67
N LEU A 4 -8.89 -1.89 8.93
CA LEU A 4 -8.94 -1.78 7.46
C LEU A 4 -9.59 -3.01 6.81
N GLU A 5 -9.40 -4.21 7.38
CA GLU A 5 -10.03 -5.42 6.85
C GLU A 5 -11.55 -5.43 7.07
N GLU A 6 -12.02 -4.96 8.22
CA GLU A 6 -13.46 -4.80 8.49
C GLU A 6 -14.10 -3.78 7.52
N ILE A 7 -13.44 -2.65 7.25
CA ILE A 7 -13.92 -1.66 6.26
C ILE A 7 -14.00 -2.28 4.87
N LYS A 8 -13.00 -3.06 4.48
CA LYS A 8 -12.97 -3.75 3.19
C LYS A 8 -14.13 -4.75 3.07
N GLN A 9 -14.42 -5.52 4.12
CA GLN A 9 -15.57 -6.43 4.14
C GLN A 9 -16.90 -5.67 4.03
N GLU A 10 -17.04 -4.52 4.70
CA GLU A 10 -18.23 -3.68 4.59
C GLU A 10 -18.44 -3.16 3.16
N PHE A 11 -17.37 -2.70 2.50
CA PHE A 11 -17.44 -2.26 1.10
C PHE A 11 -17.83 -3.39 0.17
N GLN A 12 -17.24 -4.58 0.36
CA GLN A 12 -17.60 -5.76 -0.43
C GLN A 12 -19.08 -6.12 -0.24
N ASN A 13 -19.61 -6.03 0.98
CA ASN A 13 -21.02 -6.30 1.25
C ASN A 13 -21.94 -5.28 0.57
N ILE A 14 -21.59 -3.99 0.59
CA ILE A 14 -22.36 -2.93 -0.10
C ILE A 14 -22.40 -3.19 -1.61
N ILE A 15 -21.25 -3.49 -2.21
CA ILE A 15 -21.13 -3.77 -3.65
C ILE A 15 -21.91 -5.02 -4.01
N THR A 16 -21.69 -6.13 -3.29
CA THR A 16 -22.36 -7.42 -3.57
C THR A 16 -23.88 -7.29 -3.47
N LYS A 17 -24.38 -6.54 -2.49
CA LYS A 17 -25.82 -6.29 -2.35
C LYS A 17 -26.36 -5.49 -3.54
N HIS A 18 -25.66 -4.43 -3.94
CA HIS A 18 -26.05 -3.61 -5.09
C HIS A 18 -26.07 -4.43 -6.39
N ASP A 19 -25.03 -5.22 -6.66
CA ASP A 19 -24.95 -6.07 -7.84
C ASP A 19 -26.11 -7.08 -7.89
N LYS A 20 -26.43 -7.70 -6.73
CA LYS A 20 -27.57 -8.61 -6.61
C LYS A 20 -28.91 -7.90 -6.85
N ASP A 21 -29.11 -6.73 -6.26
CA ASP A 21 -30.33 -5.92 -6.45
C ASP A 21 -30.51 -5.52 -7.93
N LEU A 22 -29.40 -5.22 -8.62
CA LEU A 22 -29.39 -4.88 -10.04
C LEU A 22 -29.70 -6.11 -10.92
N GLU A 23 -29.10 -7.26 -10.61
CA GLU A 23 -29.37 -8.53 -11.30
C GLU A 23 -30.84 -8.94 -11.18
N GLU A 24 -31.38 -8.96 -9.96
CA GLU A 24 -32.78 -9.33 -9.71
C GLU A 24 -33.75 -8.37 -10.38
N THR A 25 -33.45 -7.06 -10.35
CA THR A 25 -34.29 -6.05 -11.01
C THR A 25 -34.22 -6.16 -12.54
N SER A 26 -33.07 -6.53 -13.10
CA SER A 26 -32.91 -6.75 -14.55
C SER A 26 -33.67 -8.00 -15.01
N LYS A 27 -33.62 -9.09 -14.24
CA LYS A 27 -34.43 -10.29 -14.54
C LYS A 27 -35.93 -10.00 -14.50
N LEU A 28 -36.36 -9.17 -13.56
CA LEU A 28 -37.76 -8.74 -13.49
C LEU A 28 -38.13 -7.88 -14.71
N PHE A 29 -37.24 -7.01 -15.16
CA PHE A 29 -37.43 -6.24 -16.38
C PHE A 29 -37.67 -7.16 -17.59
N ASP A 30 -36.77 -8.10 -17.84
CA ASP A 30 -36.87 -9.04 -18.96
C ASP A 30 -38.19 -9.84 -18.93
N SER A 31 -38.56 -10.36 -17.76
CA SER A 31 -39.80 -11.12 -17.60
C SER A 31 -41.06 -10.29 -17.87
N ILE A 32 -41.08 -9.01 -17.48
CA ILE A 32 -42.23 -8.14 -17.77
C ILE A 32 -42.26 -7.78 -19.26
N SER A 33 -41.10 -7.52 -19.87
CA SER A 33 -40.99 -7.29 -21.31
C SER A 33 -41.53 -8.47 -22.13
N GLU A 34 -41.14 -9.69 -21.80
CA GLU A 34 -41.68 -10.92 -22.43
C GLU A 34 -43.20 -11.02 -22.24
N LYS A 35 -43.71 -10.70 -21.03
CA LYS A 35 -45.16 -10.70 -20.75
C LYS A 35 -45.90 -9.66 -21.61
N ILE A 36 -45.34 -8.48 -21.81
CA ILE A 36 -45.92 -7.44 -22.67
C ILE A 36 -45.98 -7.91 -24.12
N GLU A 37 -44.93 -8.54 -24.63
CA GLU A 37 -44.96 -9.13 -25.99
C GLU A 37 -46.06 -10.17 -26.15
N LEU A 38 -46.22 -11.06 -25.16
CA LEU A 38 -47.29 -12.06 -25.16
C LEU A 38 -48.68 -11.41 -25.14
N LEU A 39 -48.90 -10.44 -24.24
CA LEU A 39 -50.19 -9.73 -24.12
C LEU A 39 -50.52 -8.95 -25.39
N ASN A 40 -49.54 -8.34 -26.05
CA ASN A 40 -49.74 -7.68 -27.34
C ASN A 40 -50.23 -8.67 -28.41
N ASN A 41 -49.63 -9.86 -28.49
CA ASN A 41 -50.08 -10.91 -29.42
C ASN A 41 -51.51 -11.38 -29.10
N GLN A 42 -51.84 -11.58 -27.81
CA GLN A 42 -53.19 -11.95 -27.38
C GLN A 42 -54.22 -10.87 -27.70
N LEU A 43 -53.85 -9.60 -27.57
CA LEU A 43 -54.71 -8.47 -27.91
C LEU A 43 -55.06 -8.49 -29.40
N ILE A 44 -54.08 -8.74 -30.26
CA ILE A 44 -54.29 -8.88 -31.71
C ILE A 44 -55.23 -10.03 -32.03
N THR A 45 -55.03 -11.21 -31.42
CA THR A 45 -55.93 -12.37 -31.63
C THR A 45 -57.36 -12.07 -31.18
N ALA A 46 -57.55 -11.43 -30.02
CA ALA A 46 -58.89 -11.06 -29.55
C ALA A 46 -59.58 -10.03 -30.47
N GLU A 47 -58.81 -9.10 -31.07
CA GLU A 47 -59.32 -8.18 -32.09
C GLU A 47 -59.75 -8.91 -33.36
N GLU A 48 -58.95 -9.86 -33.85
CA GLU A 48 -59.25 -10.68 -35.04
C GLU A 48 -60.49 -11.55 -34.85
N ASP A 49 -60.63 -12.15 -33.66
CA ASP A 49 -61.75 -13.03 -33.29
C ASP A 49 -63.02 -12.26 -32.89
N ASN A 50 -62.96 -10.92 -32.79
CA ASN A 50 -64.02 -10.06 -32.24
C ASN A 50 -64.46 -10.47 -30.80
N ASP A 51 -63.53 -10.99 -30.00
CA ASP A 51 -63.77 -11.35 -28.60
C ASP A 51 -63.58 -10.13 -27.69
N TYR A 52 -64.67 -9.38 -27.49
CA TYR A 52 -64.64 -8.15 -26.69
C TYR A 52 -64.34 -8.38 -25.20
N GLU A 53 -64.65 -9.56 -24.65
CA GLU A 53 -64.43 -9.85 -23.24
C GLU A 53 -62.94 -10.13 -22.98
N GLU A 54 -62.32 -10.97 -23.81
CA GLU A 54 -60.87 -11.22 -23.72
C GLU A 54 -60.08 -9.96 -24.09
N TYR A 55 -60.55 -9.16 -25.05
CA TYR A 55 -59.92 -7.89 -25.41
C TYR A 55 -59.81 -6.93 -24.21
N ASP A 56 -60.91 -6.69 -23.48
CA ASP A 56 -60.90 -5.78 -22.33
C ASP A 56 -59.99 -6.31 -21.19
N LYS A 57 -59.98 -7.62 -20.99
CA LYS A 57 -59.14 -8.29 -20.00
C LYS A 57 -57.65 -8.15 -20.34
N VAL A 58 -57.24 -8.52 -21.55
CA VAL A 58 -55.85 -8.42 -22.01
C VAL A 58 -55.37 -6.97 -21.96
N LYS A 59 -56.22 -6.01 -22.33
CA LYS A 59 -55.88 -4.58 -22.28
C LYS A 59 -55.59 -4.09 -20.85
N LYS A 60 -56.36 -4.53 -19.85
CA LYS A 60 -56.11 -4.22 -18.43
C LYS A 60 -54.81 -4.84 -17.93
N GLU A 61 -54.53 -6.08 -18.32
CA GLU A 61 -53.28 -6.75 -17.98
C GLU A 61 -52.07 -6.07 -18.63
N LEU A 62 -52.18 -5.67 -19.90
CA LEU A 62 -51.15 -4.95 -20.64
C LEU A 62 -50.83 -3.61 -19.96
N TRP A 63 -51.86 -2.83 -19.65
CA TRP A 63 -51.70 -1.57 -18.91
C TRP A 63 -50.97 -1.78 -17.57
N THR A 64 -51.30 -2.86 -16.85
CA THR A 64 -50.63 -3.19 -15.59
C THR A 64 -49.16 -3.56 -15.81
N ALA A 65 -48.86 -4.35 -16.84
CA ALA A 65 -47.50 -4.75 -17.17
C ALA A 65 -46.63 -3.57 -17.60
N GLU A 66 -47.14 -2.68 -18.46
CA GLU A 66 -46.44 -1.48 -18.93
C GLU A 66 -46.07 -0.53 -17.78
N ASN A 67 -47.02 -0.24 -16.89
CA ASN A 67 -46.76 0.59 -15.71
C ASN A 67 -45.74 -0.05 -14.77
N THR A 68 -45.79 -1.39 -14.63
CA THR A 68 -44.81 -2.12 -13.83
C THR A 68 -43.42 -2.03 -14.45
N LEU A 69 -43.31 -2.16 -15.78
CA LEU A 69 -42.04 -2.01 -16.52
C LEU A 69 -41.45 -0.61 -16.33
N GLU A 70 -42.28 0.44 -16.36
CA GLU A 70 -41.83 1.82 -16.12
C GLU A 70 -41.22 1.99 -14.71
N LEU A 71 -41.85 1.41 -13.68
CA LEU A 71 -41.32 1.42 -12.31
C LEU A 71 -40.00 0.66 -12.19
N VAL A 72 -39.89 -0.51 -12.84
CA VAL A 72 -38.66 -1.30 -12.87
C VAL A 72 -37.54 -0.54 -13.57
N ASN A 73 -37.81 0.08 -14.72
CA ASN A 73 -36.86 0.95 -15.43
C ASN A 73 -36.36 2.10 -14.55
N LYS A 74 -37.27 2.78 -13.83
CA LYS A 74 -36.90 3.84 -12.88
C LYS A 74 -36.00 3.31 -11.76
N LYS A 75 -36.23 2.09 -11.29
CA LYS A 75 -35.39 1.43 -10.28
C LYS A 75 -34.00 1.09 -10.84
N ILE A 76 -33.90 0.51 -12.04
CA ILE A 76 -32.61 0.24 -12.71
C ILE A 76 -31.81 1.53 -12.88
N ASN A 77 -32.45 2.58 -13.41
CA ASN A 77 -31.82 3.89 -13.58
C ASN A 77 -31.31 4.45 -12.24
N THR A 78 -32.09 4.28 -11.17
CA THR A 78 -31.68 4.67 -9.82
C THR A 78 -30.47 3.89 -9.34
N LEU A 79 -30.46 2.56 -9.51
CA LEU A 79 -29.35 1.71 -9.12
C LEU A 79 -28.08 2.02 -9.92
N GLN A 80 -28.18 2.36 -11.19
CA GLN A 80 -27.02 2.66 -12.04
C GLN A 80 -26.43 4.06 -11.82
N ASN A 81 -27.27 5.04 -11.47
CA ASN A 81 -26.84 6.45 -11.45
C ASN A 81 -26.75 7.07 -10.06
N LYS A 82 -27.24 6.41 -9.00
CA LYS A 82 -27.03 6.88 -7.63
C LYS A 82 -25.78 6.26 -7.02
N PRO A 83 -24.93 7.05 -6.34
CA PRO A 83 -23.84 6.51 -5.54
C PRO A 83 -24.33 5.51 -4.50
N LEU A 84 -23.52 4.48 -4.24
CA LEU A 84 -23.83 3.42 -3.26
C LEU A 84 -23.79 3.89 -1.81
N ILE A 85 -23.10 5.00 -1.57
CA ILE A 85 -22.96 5.62 -0.26
C ILE A 85 -23.17 7.13 -0.38
N SER A 86 -23.62 7.73 0.71
CA SER A 86 -23.75 9.18 0.85
C SER A 86 -22.38 9.88 0.92
N LYS A 87 -22.41 11.21 0.74
CA LYS A 87 -21.21 12.05 0.89
C LYS A 87 -20.69 12.04 2.32
N GLU A 88 -21.59 11.95 3.29
CA GLU A 88 -21.29 11.87 4.72
C GLU A 88 -20.57 10.55 5.05
N GLU A 89 -21.10 9.42 4.55
CA GLU A 89 -20.45 8.11 4.71
C GLU A 89 -19.07 8.09 4.04
N PHE A 90 -18.95 8.62 2.82
CA PHE A 90 -17.66 8.76 2.15
C PHE A 90 -16.64 9.49 3.03
N LYS A 91 -17.04 10.63 3.63
CA LYS A 91 -16.16 11.39 4.53
C LYS A 91 -15.75 10.56 5.74
N GLN A 92 -16.71 9.88 6.38
CA GLN A 92 -16.44 9.03 7.55
C GLN A 92 -15.46 7.90 7.23
N TYR A 93 -15.68 7.18 6.12
CA TYR A 93 -14.76 6.13 5.69
C TYR A 93 -13.38 6.68 5.33
N SER A 94 -13.30 7.79 4.61
CA SER A 94 -12.03 8.46 4.28
C SER A 94 -11.25 8.82 5.55
N ASP A 95 -11.90 9.47 6.52
CA ASP A 95 -11.25 9.91 7.76
C ASP A 95 -10.80 8.71 8.59
N MET A 96 -11.60 7.64 8.63
CA MET A 96 -11.25 6.41 9.33
C MET A 96 -10.06 5.69 8.69
N ILE A 97 -10.03 5.56 7.36
CA ILE A 97 -8.91 4.95 6.62
C ILE A 97 -7.63 5.73 6.85
N LYS A 98 -7.67 7.07 6.71
CA LYS A 98 -6.50 7.94 6.93
C LYS A 98 -5.97 7.81 8.35
N ARG A 99 -6.86 7.76 9.35
CA ARG A 99 -6.44 7.58 10.75
C ARG A 99 -5.77 6.23 10.95
N LEU A 100 -6.37 5.14 10.46
CA LEU A 100 -5.82 3.78 10.61
C LEU A 100 -4.47 3.63 9.92
N ASP A 101 -4.32 4.15 8.70
CA ASP A 101 -3.02 4.17 8.03
C ASP A 101 -2.01 5.03 8.81
N GLY A 102 -2.40 6.24 9.23
CA GLY A 102 -1.53 7.11 10.03
C GLY A 102 -1.05 6.47 11.33
N GLU A 103 -1.91 5.72 12.02
CA GLU A 103 -1.52 4.92 13.20
C GLU A 103 -0.52 3.82 12.83
N LYS A 104 -0.75 3.12 11.71
CA LYS A 104 0.17 2.09 11.23
C LYS A 104 1.53 2.67 10.82
N GLN A 105 1.55 3.80 10.13
CA GLN A 105 2.80 4.46 9.74
C GLN A 105 3.59 4.93 10.97
N LYS A 106 2.91 5.41 12.02
CA LYS A 106 3.57 5.73 13.30
C LYS A 106 4.18 4.50 13.96
N GLU A 107 3.50 3.35 13.95
CA GLU A 107 4.06 2.09 14.45
C GLU A 107 5.30 1.68 13.65
N LEU A 108 5.26 1.78 12.32
CA LEU A 108 6.40 1.46 11.45
C LEU A 108 7.56 2.44 11.68
N LEU A 109 7.29 3.73 11.84
CA LEU A 109 8.31 4.73 12.16
C LEU A 109 9.02 4.41 13.47
N SER A 110 8.30 3.96 14.50
CA SER A 110 8.91 3.51 15.76
C SER A 110 9.87 2.33 15.55
N LYS A 111 9.54 1.39 14.65
CA LYS A 111 10.47 0.29 14.30
C LYS A 111 11.71 0.79 13.58
N VAL A 112 11.57 1.77 12.68
CA VAL A 112 12.73 2.40 12.02
C VAL A 112 13.65 3.08 13.04
N ARG A 113 13.10 3.72 14.08
CA ARG A 113 13.90 4.31 15.16
C ARG A 113 14.73 3.27 15.91
N LEU A 114 14.14 2.12 16.24
CA LEU A 114 14.88 1.02 16.88
C LEU A 114 16.04 0.51 15.99
N ILE A 115 15.82 0.40 14.69
CA ILE A 115 16.89 0.00 13.75
C ILE A 115 18.02 1.04 13.72
N LEU A 116 17.71 2.33 13.85
CA LEU A 116 18.75 3.36 13.95
C LEU A 116 19.58 3.23 15.23
N GLU A 117 18.98 2.82 16.35
CA GLU A 117 19.71 2.54 17.58
C GLU A 117 20.69 1.37 17.38
N ASP A 118 20.26 0.32 16.69
CA ASP A 118 21.14 -0.81 16.33
C ASP A 118 22.30 -0.37 15.41
N ILE A 119 22.03 0.51 14.44
CA ILE A 119 23.06 1.10 13.56
C ILE A 119 24.08 1.90 14.38
N ASP A 120 23.64 2.68 15.37
CA ASP A 120 24.51 3.44 16.26
C ASP A 120 25.43 2.51 17.09
N ILE A 121 24.93 1.36 17.54
CA ILE A 121 25.72 0.34 18.23
C ILE A 121 26.82 -0.21 17.30
N VAL A 122 26.46 -0.68 16.11
CA VAL A 122 27.42 -1.24 15.13
C VAL A 122 28.48 -0.21 14.72
N LYS A 123 28.08 1.05 14.56
CA LYS A 123 28.99 2.16 14.26
C LYS A 123 30.01 2.36 15.39
N LYS A 124 29.56 2.35 16.64
CA LYS A 124 30.43 2.46 17.81
C LYS A 124 31.44 1.31 17.86
N GLU A 125 30.98 0.07 17.71
CA GLU A 125 31.86 -1.11 17.67
C GLU A 125 32.90 -1.01 16.54
N SER A 126 32.49 -0.57 15.35
CA SER A 126 33.39 -0.36 14.21
C SER A 126 34.49 0.67 14.52
N TYR A 127 34.16 1.75 15.24
CA TYR A 127 35.14 2.78 15.60
C TYR A 127 36.07 2.30 16.74
N GLU A 128 35.54 1.57 17.72
CA GLU A 128 36.34 1.00 18.81
C GLU A 128 37.37 -0.01 18.27
N SER A 129 36.95 -0.92 17.40
CA SER A 129 37.86 -1.87 16.74
C SER A 129 38.94 -1.18 15.90
N LEU A 130 38.58 -0.12 15.17
CA LEU A 130 39.54 0.68 14.41
C LEU A 130 40.56 1.35 15.31
N GLU A 131 40.11 1.93 16.42
CA GLU A 131 40.99 2.63 17.37
C GLU A 131 41.93 1.65 18.07
N GLU A 132 41.45 0.46 18.47
CA GLU A 132 42.29 -0.59 19.01
C GLU A 132 43.36 -1.05 18.00
N ALA A 133 42.97 -1.30 16.75
CA ALA A 133 43.91 -1.67 15.70
C ALA A 133 44.97 -0.58 15.45
N LYS A 134 44.58 0.70 15.48
CA LYS A 134 45.53 1.83 15.38
C LYS A 134 46.52 1.86 16.55
N LYS A 135 46.06 1.62 17.78
CA LYS A 135 46.93 1.55 18.97
C LYS A 135 47.90 0.39 18.90
N LEU A 136 47.43 -0.80 18.47
CA LEU A 136 48.29 -1.96 18.28
C LEU A 136 49.32 -1.72 17.18
N MET A 137 48.94 -1.12 16.06
CA MET A 137 49.91 -0.76 15.01
C MET A 137 50.93 0.28 15.46
N ALA A 138 50.51 1.28 16.23
CA ALA A 138 51.43 2.25 16.82
C ALA A 138 52.41 1.57 17.80
N THR A 139 51.94 0.60 18.57
CA THR A 139 52.80 -0.18 19.49
C THR A 139 53.78 -1.06 18.73
N LEU A 140 53.30 -1.77 17.70
CA LEU A 140 54.14 -2.60 16.84
C LEU A 140 55.26 -1.77 16.22
N THR A 141 54.91 -0.63 15.62
CA THR A 141 55.88 0.23 14.93
C THR A 141 56.84 0.96 15.88
N LYS A 142 56.34 1.57 16.96
CA LYS A 142 57.14 2.44 17.83
C LYS A 142 57.89 1.75 18.96
N ASN A 143 57.43 0.56 19.39
CA ASN A 143 58.00 -0.11 20.55
C ASN A 143 58.65 -1.44 20.16
N LEU A 144 57.96 -2.27 19.37
CA LEU A 144 58.44 -3.62 19.06
C LEU A 144 59.42 -3.64 17.89
N CYS A 145 59.13 -2.87 16.85
CA CYS A 145 59.99 -2.73 15.69
C CYS A 145 60.99 -1.57 15.83
N TYR A 146 61.04 -0.88 16.97
CA TYR A 146 61.89 0.31 17.18
C TYR A 146 63.36 0.02 16.88
N MET A 147 63.98 0.87 16.06
CA MET A 147 65.42 0.87 15.81
C MET A 147 65.93 2.31 15.74
N GLN A 148 67.14 2.55 16.25
CA GLN A 148 67.81 3.86 16.18
C GLN A 148 68.48 4.04 14.81
N VAL A 149 67.66 4.05 13.77
CA VAL A 149 68.03 4.27 12.36
C VAL A 149 67.07 5.30 11.77
N ASP A 150 67.50 6.03 10.74
CA ASP A 150 66.62 6.98 10.05
C ASP A 150 65.39 6.24 9.47
N ASP A 151 64.21 6.89 9.50
CA ASP A 151 62.93 6.30 9.06
C ASP A 151 62.99 5.72 7.63
N ALA A 152 63.82 6.30 6.74
CA ALA A 152 64.00 5.85 5.36
C ALA A 152 64.79 4.54 5.22
N ASP A 153 65.58 4.20 6.24
CA ASP A 153 66.47 3.03 6.29
C ASP A 153 65.96 1.96 7.26
N HIS A 154 64.81 2.20 7.89
CA HIS A 154 64.18 1.24 8.78
C HIS A 154 63.75 -0.02 8.00
N PRO A 155 64.21 -1.23 8.38
CA PRO A 155 64.02 -2.44 7.57
C PRO A 155 62.54 -2.81 7.40
N TYR A 156 61.70 -2.49 8.40
CA TYR A 156 60.25 -2.72 8.35
C TYR A 156 59.49 -1.75 7.45
N ASN A 157 60.14 -0.66 7.02
CA ASN A 157 59.58 0.25 6.00
C ASN A 157 59.94 -0.20 4.59
N ARG A 158 60.54 -1.38 4.40
CA ARG A 158 60.83 -1.95 3.08
C ARG A 158 60.26 -3.37 2.96
N THR A 159 59.79 -3.70 1.77
CA THR A 159 59.40 -5.07 1.41
C THR A 159 60.64 -5.96 1.25
N GLU A 160 60.46 -7.27 1.14
CA GLU A 160 61.55 -8.22 0.84
C GLU A 160 62.32 -7.86 -0.45
N SER A 161 61.66 -7.17 -1.39
CA SER A 161 62.26 -6.65 -2.63
C SER A 161 63.01 -5.32 -2.48
N GLY A 162 63.02 -4.72 -1.28
CA GLY A 162 63.65 -3.43 -0.97
C GLY A 162 62.79 -2.19 -1.26
N ALA A 163 61.60 -2.35 -1.86
CA ALA A 163 60.67 -1.25 -2.11
C ALA A 163 60.07 -0.70 -0.80
N LEU A 164 59.85 0.61 -0.72
CA LEU A 164 59.27 1.26 0.46
C LEU A 164 57.82 0.79 0.72
N ASN A 165 57.53 0.31 1.92
CA ASN A 165 56.20 -0.05 2.38
C ASN A 165 55.67 1.04 3.35
N LEU A 166 54.83 1.91 2.81
CA LEU A 166 54.22 3.01 3.57
C LEU A 166 52.98 2.60 4.38
N GLU A 167 52.47 1.38 4.20
CA GLU A 167 51.21 0.93 4.84
C GLU A 167 51.31 0.88 6.36
N TYR A 168 52.51 0.62 6.90
CA TYR A 168 52.72 0.49 8.34
C TYR A 168 52.63 1.82 9.10
N SER A 169 53.04 2.92 8.47
CA SER A 169 53.16 4.22 9.15
C SER A 169 51.80 4.89 9.40
N ARG A 170 50.73 4.47 8.71
CA ARG A 170 49.40 5.10 8.76
C ARG A 170 48.30 4.06 8.52
N TYR A 171 48.04 3.20 9.51
CA TYR A 171 46.90 2.27 9.43
C TYR A 171 45.59 3.05 9.31
N ASN A 172 45.05 3.07 8.09
CA ASN A 172 43.81 3.75 7.74
C ASN A 172 43.05 2.92 6.71
N PRO A 173 42.25 1.93 7.15
CA PRO A 173 41.52 1.05 6.24
C PRO A 173 40.51 1.86 5.41
N ARG A 174 40.40 1.54 4.12
CA ARG A 174 39.53 2.27 3.18
C ARG A 174 38.02 2.08 3.46
N ASN A 175 37.66 0.96 4.10
CA ASN A 175 36.26 0.54 4.30
C ASN A 175 35.95 0.40 5.80
N VAL A 176 35.86 1.53 6.51
CA VAL A 176 35.38 1.54 7.90
C VAL A 176 33.84 1.53 7.87
N VAL A 177 33.23 0.47 8.41
CA VAL A 177 31.77 0.29 8.41
C VAL A 177 31.06 1.48 9.05
N GLY A 178 31.57 1.99 10.18
CA GLY A 178 31.01 3.18 10.84
C GLY A 178 30.94 4.42 9.94
N VAL A 179 31.96 4.67 9.11
CA VAL A 179 32.00 5.81 8.18
C VAL A 179 30.99 5.65 7.04
N VAL A 180 30.76 4.42 6.59
CA VAL A 180 29.75 4.14 5.56
C VAL A 180 28.35 4.34 6.13
N LEU A 181 28.09 3.80 7.33
CA LEU A 181 26.79 3.93 7.99
C LEU A 181 26.42 5.38 8.30
N GLU A 182 27.38 6.19 8.77
CA GLU A 182 27.18 7.61 9.10
C GLU A 182 26.67 8.43 7.91
N LYS A 183 27.11 8.11 6.68
CA LYS A 183 26.63 8.80 5.46
C LYS A 183 25.14 8.57 5.20
N HIS A 184 24.63 7.39 5.53
CA HIS A 184 23.23 7.02 5.28
C HIS A 184 22.32 7.36 6.45
N GLU A 185 22.85 7.31 7.68
CA GLU A 185 22.14 7.63 8.91
C GLU A 185 21.57 9.05 8.92
N ASN A 186 22.32 10.03 8.43
CA ASN A 186 21.87 11.42 8.37
C ASN A 186 20.59 11.59 7.51
N SER A 187 20.54 10.93 6.35
CA SER A 187 19.35 10.95 5.49
C SER A 187 18.13 10.30 6.17
N ILE A 188 18.34 9.23 6.93
CA ILE A 188 17.26 8.56 7.66
C ILE A 188 16.78 9.43 8.84
N LYS A 189 17.70 10.06 9.58
CA LYS A 189 17.37 11.00 10.66
C LYS A 189 16.58 12.20 10.15
N GLU A 190 16.97 12.78 9.01
CA GLU A 190 16.22 13.86 8.36
C GLU A 190 14.81 13.43 7.95
N PHE A 191 14.67 12.24 7.36
CA PHE A 191 13.37 11.67 7.02
C PHE A 191 12.47 11.54 8.26
N ILE A 192 12.97 10.96 9.36
CA ILE A 192 12.19 10.79 10.60
C ILE A 192 11.77 12.14 11.19
N ASN A 193 12.67 13.14 11.16
CA ASN A 193 12.38 14.48 11.68
C ASN A 193 11.29 15.18 10.86
N ASN A 194 11.29 15.00 9.54
CA ASN A 194 10.25 15.55 8.68
C ASN A 194 8.92 14.80 8.77
N PHE A 195 8.94 13.51 9.12
CA PHE A 195 7.71 12.73 9.34
C PHE A 195 6.90 13.23 10.56
N ASN A 196 7.55 13.86 11.54
CA ASN A 196 6.89 14.39 12.74
C ASN A 196 6.38 15.83 12.59
N LYS A 197 6.58 16.49 11.44
CA LYS A 197 6.07 17.84 11.13
C LYS A 197 4.70 17.76 10.47
#